data_AF-A0A7L2NK53-F1
#
_entry.id   AF-A0A7L2NK53-F1
#
_cell.length_a   1.000
_cell.length_b   1.000
_cell.length_c   1.000
_cell.angle_alpha   90.00
_cell.angle_beta   90.00
_cell.angle_gamma   90.00
#
_symmetry.space_group_name_H-M   'P 1'
#
loop_
_entity.id
_entity.type
_entity.pdbx_description
1 polymer ?
#
loop_
_entity_poly.entity_id
_entity_poly.type
_entity_poly.pdbx_seq_one_letter_code
_entity_poly.pdbx_strand_id
1 'polypeptide(L)'
;MEEHWVPEEGAGQDLAQRLHQEGLAGPLRWLENCLRRVAGDREEDGVSHPVPLVPLTEENEDAMEDRRFQTLLRQLGLRPPASEQESFWRIPAALTPQQLRRVAASIAHRGPSGSPQDPPEPPSCPQDPAPAEPLPAGLGSDSDSEEPVPVPVPVPSPVQPRPKRRRELASEDEDED
;
A
#
# COMPACT_ATOMS: atom_id res chain seq x y z
N MET A 1 8.95 1.41 27.88
CA MET A 1 7.69 0.71 28.18
C MET A 1 6.78 1.02 27.02
N GLU A 2 6.50 0.05 26.16
CA GLU A 2 5.51 0.24 25.09
C GLU A 2 4.14 0.21 25.74
N GLU A 3 3.55 1.39 25.93
CA GLU A 3 2.15 1.50 26.33
C GLU A 3 1.32 0.78 25.28
N HIS A 4 0.85 -0.43 25.61
CA HIS A 4 -0.07 -1.22 24.81
C HIS A 4 -1.44 -0.54 24.84
N TRP A 5 -1.56 0.59 24.15
CA TRP A 5 -2.84 1.22 23.90
C TRP A 5 -3.59 0.40 22.85
N VAL A 6 -4.71 -0.20 23.25
CA VAL A 6 -5.61 -0.90 22.35
C VAL A 6 -6.75 0.06 21.97
N PRO A 7 -7.04 0.25 20.67
CA PRO A 7 -8.17 1.07 20.25
C PRO A 7 -9.50 0.48 20.73
N GLU A 8 -10.28 1.28 21.44
CA GLU A 8 -11.65 0.98 21.83
C GLU A 8 -12.53 0.69 20.60
N GLU A 9 -13.61 -0.08 20.79
CA GLU A 9 -14.54 -0.37 19.71
C GLU A 9 -15.22 0.91 19.20
N GLY A 10 -15.21 1.12 17.87
CA GLY A 10 -15.73 2.35 17.26
C GLY A 10 -14.83 3.58 17.38
N ALA A 11 -13.58 3.43 17.86
CA ALA A 11 -12.65 4.55 17.96
C ALA A 11 -12.51 5.30 16.63
N GLY A 12 -12.63 6.63 16.68
CA GLY A 12 -12.48 7.50 15.52
C GLY A 12 -13.68 7.55 14.57
N GLN A 13 -14.77 6.82 14.80
CA GLN A 13 -15.90 6.74 13.87
C GLN A 13 -16.55 8.11 13.58
N ASP A 14 -16.91 8.87 14.63
CA ASP A 14 -17.52 10.20 14.46
C ASP A 14 -16.58 11.19 13.75
N LEU A 15 -15.28 11.10 14.04
CA LEU A 15 -14.27 11.95 13.42
C LEU A 15 -14.07 11.57 11.95
N ALA A 16 -14.00 10.27 11.63
CA ALA A 16 -13.94 9.78 10.27
C ALA A 16 -15.18 10.23 9.46
N GLN A 17 -16.37 10.17 10.05
CA GLN A 17 -17.60 10.64 9.38
C GLN A 17 -17.57 12.14 9.08
N ARG A 18 -17.04 12.96 9.98
CA ARG A 18 -16.86 14.42 9.72
C ARG A 18 -15.81 14.66 8.63
N LEU A 19 -14.65 14.03 8.72
CA LEU A 19 -13.58 14.18 7.73
C LEU A 19 -14.05 13.76 6.33
N HIS A 20 -14.87 12.71 6.25
CA HIS A 20 -15.49 12.30 5.00
C HIS A 20 -16.39 13.39 4.40
N GLN A 21 -17.25 14.01 5.21
CA GLN A 21 -18.12 15.12 4.78
C GLN A 21 -17.33 16.38 4.39
N GLU A 22 -16.13 16.54 4.95
CA GLU A 22 -15.21 17.66 4.69
C GLU A 22 -14.28 17.43 3.49
N GLY A 23 -14.47 16.33 2.74
CA GLY A 23 -13.75 16.06 1.51
C GLY A 23 -12.58 15.09 1.62
N LEU A 24 -12.29 14.53 2.81
CA LEU A 24 -11.20 13.55 2.99
C LEU A 24 -11.64 12.10 2.73
N ALA A 25 -12.61 11.89 1.84
CA ALA A 25 -13.10 10.56 1.49
C ALA A 25 -12.00 9.68 0.85
N GLY A 26 -11.16 10.25 -0.01
CA GLY A 26 -10.03 9.58 -0.64
C GLY A 26 -9.00 9.08 0.39
N PRO A 27 -8.46 9.96 1.25
CA PRO A 27 -7.51 9.59 2.30
C PRO A 27 -8.06 8.59 3.31
N LEU A 28 -9.34 8.70 3.69
CA LEU A 28 -9.98 7.71 4.57
C LEU A 28 -10.04 6.32 3.92
N ARG A 29 -10.39 6.25 2.63
CA ARG A 29 -10.39 5.00 1.87
C ARG A 29 -8.99 4.43 1.70
N TRP A 30 -7.99 5.29 1.48
CA TRP A 30 -6.59 4.87 1.44
C TRP A 30 -6.17 4.23 2.75
N LEU A 31 -6.44 4.89 3.89
CA LEU A 31 -6.13 4.38 5.21
C LEU A 31 -6.84 3.05 5.52
N GLU A 32 -8.13 2.95 5.20
CA GLU A 32 -8.91 1.71 5.30
C GLU A 32 -8.24 0.56 4.54
N ASN A 33 -7.80 0.80 3.31
CA ASN A 33 -7.12 -0.20 2.49
C ASN A 33 -5.75 -0.58 3.07
N CYS A 34 -4.97 0.38 3.56
CA CYS A 34 -3.69 0.11 4.23
C CYS A 34 -3.89 -0.82 5.44
N LEU A 35 -4.88 -0.53 6.30
CA LEU A 35 -5.18 -1.36 7.48
C LEU A 35 -5.60 -2.78 7.09
N ARG A 36 -6.46 -2.92 6.08
CA ARG A 36 -6.90 -4.25 5.59
C ARG A 36 -5.77 -5.06 4.98
N ARG A 37 -4.90 -4.42 4.20
CA ARG A 37 -3.72 -5.09 3.60
C ARG A 37 -2.79 -5.61 4.68
N VAL A 38 -2.40 -4.77 5.63
CA VAL A 38 -1.54 -5.19 6.75
C VAL A 38 -2.19 -6.29 7.59
N ALA A 39 -3.51 -6.30 7.73
CA ALA A 39 -4.20 -7.41 8.39
C ALA A 39 -4.05 -8.73 7.61
N GLY A 40 -4.19 -8.69 6.28
CA GLY A 40 -3.99 -9.85 5.39
C GLY A 40 -2.55 -10.34 5.42
N ASP A 41 -1.58 -9.44 5.24
CA ASP A 41 -0.15 -9.76 5.25
C ASP A 41 0.26 -10.47 6.56
N ARG A 42 -0.22 -9.98 7.71
CA ARG A 42 0.06 -10.58 9.03
C ARG A 42 -0.54 -11.97 9.22
N GLU A 43 -1.66 -12.27 8.56
CA GLU A 43 -2.27 -13.61 8.62
C GLU A 43 -1.59 -14.60 7.69
N GLU A 44 -1.10 -14.13 6.54
CA GLU A 44 -0.36 -14.94 5.58
C GLU A 44 1.05 -15.27 6.11
N ASP A 45 1.78 -14.27 6.58
CA ASP A 45 3.18 -14.42 6.99
C ASP A 45 3.34 -14.98 8.41
N GLY A 46 2.31 -14.84 9.26
CA GLY A 46 2.36 -15.17 10.69
C GLY A 46 3.32 -14.29 11.51
N VAL A 47 3.87 -13.23 10.91
CA VAL A 47 4.82 -12.30 11.55
C VAL A 47 4.20 -10.90 11.61
N SER A 48 4.32 -10.24 12.76
CA SER A 48 3.85 -8.87 12.96
C SER A 48 5.03 -7.92 13.19
N HIS A 49 5.33 -7.10 12.18
CA HIS A 49 6.28 -5.99 12.30
C HIS A 49 5.56 -4.63 12.16
N PRO A 50 6.15 -3.53 12.66
CA PRO A 50 5.61 -2.19 12.40
C PRO A 50 5.66 -1.88 10.90
N VAL A 51 4.57 -1.32 10.36
CA VAL A 51 4.45 -1.00 8.92
C VAL A 51 4.33 0.52 8.75
N PRO A 52 5.17 1.17 7.91
CA PRO A 52 5.05 2.60 7.64
C PRO A 52 3.83 2.90 6.75
N LEU A 53 3.11 3.98 7.06
CA LEU A 53 2.14 4.59 6.16
C LEU A 53 2.85 5.56 5.24
N VAL A 54 2.94 5.21 3.97
CA VAL A 54 3.59 6.02 2.94
C VAL A 54 2.50 6.61 2.03
N PRO A 55 2.19 7.92 2.13
CA PRO A 55 1.29 8.57 1.19
C PRO A 55 2.00 8.66 -0.17
N LEU A 56 1.36 8.12 -1.22
CA LEU A 56 1.92 8.09 -2.59
C LEU A 56 1.20 9.04 -3.54
N THR A 57 0.27 9.85 -3.02
CA THR A 57 -0.49 10.86 -3.75
C THR A 57 -0.50 12.13 -2.95
N GLU A 58 -0.59 13.28 -3.63
CA GLU A 58 -0.66 14.61 -3.01
C GLU A 58 -1.83 14.69 -2.02
N GLU A 59 -3.03 14.22 -2.42
CA GLU A 59 -4.21 14.19 -1.55
C GLU A 59 -3.97 13.44 -0.22
N ASN A 60 -3.20 12.34 -0.25
CA ASN A 60 -2.87 11.60 0.97
C ASN A 60 -1.78 12.29 1.78
N GLU A 61 -0.83 12.96 1.13
CA GLU A 61 0.21 13.74 1.81
C GLU A 61 -0.41 14.93 2.54
N ASP A 62 -1.27 15.70 1.88
CA ASP A 62 -2.04 16.80 2.47
C ASP A 62 -2.86 16.34 3.68
N ALA A 63 -3.51 15.17 3.56
CA ALA A 63 -4.25 14.58 4.67
C ALA A 63 -3.34 14.20 5.85
N MET A 64 -2.11 13.77 5.59
CA MET A 64 -1.15 13.46 6.65
C MET A 64 -0.64 14.71 7.38
N GLU A 65 -0.79 15.90 6.79
CA GLU A 65 -0.52 17.20 7.44
C GLU A 65 -1.74 17.75 8.21
N ASP A 66 -2.96 17.32 7.88
CA ASP A 66 -4.19 17.74 8.55
C ASP A 66 -4.24 17.24 10.01
N ARG A 67 -4.39 18.19 10.96
CA ARG A 67 -4.41 17.90 12.41
C ARG A 67 -5.55 16.98 12.84
N ARG A 68 -6.71 17.07 12.19
CA ARG A 68 -7.88 16.25 12.50
C ARG A 68 -7.66 14.83 11.98
N PHE A 69 -7.08 14.68 10.79
CA PHE A 69 -6.68 13.37 10.26
C PHE A 69 -5.60 12.73 11.13
N GLN A 70 -4.55 13.47 11.54
CA GLN A 70 -3.56 12.98 12.53
C GLN A 70 -4.21 12.59 13.87
N THR A 71 -5.22 13.32 14.31
CA THR A 71 -6.00 12.99 15.52
C THR A 71 -6.74 11.68 15.33
N LEU A 72 -7.35 11.46 14.17
CA LEU A 72 -7.95 10.19 13.81
C LEU A 72 -6.92 9.06 13.87
N LEU A 73 -5.75 9.22 13.24
CA LEU A 73 -4.68 8.20 13.26
C LEU A 73 -4.31 7.77 14.69
N ARG A 74 -4.20 8.73 15.62
CA ARG A 74 -3.94 8.42 17.04
C ARG A 74 -5.08 7.65 17.70
N GLN A 75 -6.34 8.03 17.44
CA GLN A 75 -7.51 7.32 17.97
C GLN A 75 -7.58 5.86 17.46
N LEU A 76 -7.16 5.64 16.23
CA LEU A 76 -7.05 4.31 15.62
C LEU A 76 -5.84 3.50 16.12
N GLY A 77 -4.99 4.07 16.98
CA GLY A 77 -3.81 3.42 17.54
C GLY A 77 -2.57 3.44 16.65
N LEU A 78 -2.52 4.30 15.64
CA LEU A 78 -1.32 4.49 14.82
C LEU A 78 -0.35 5.43 15.52
N ARG A 79 0.94 5.18 15.33
CA ARG A 79 2.00 5.94 15.97
C ARG A 79 2.50 7.05 15.05
N PRO A 80 2.66 8.29 15.54
CA PRO A 80 3.40 9.31 14.81
C PRO A 80 4.87 8.90 14.61
N PRO A 81 5.60 9.57 13.71
CA PRO A 81 7.05 9.47 13.66
C PRO A 81 7.68 9.86 15.01
N ALA A 82 8.66 9.10 15.50
CA ALA A 82 9.21 9.29 16.86
C ALA A 82 10.10 10.51 17.03
N SER A 83 10.75 10.95 15.95
CA SER A 83 11.73 12.03 15.93
C SER A 83 11.95 12.49 14.50
N GLU A 84 12.80 13.50 14.29
CA GLU A 84 13.20 13.97 12.96
C GLU A 84 13.87 12.90 12.08
N GLN A 85 14.25 11.75 12.65
CA GLN A 85 14.80 10.62 11.88
C GLN A 85 13.73 9.76 11.22
N GLU A 86 12.49 9.79 11.71
CA GLU A 86 11.37 9.08 11.09
C GLU A 86 10.46 10.07 10.37
N SER A 87 10.06 9.73 9.15
CA SER A 87 9.17 10.58 8.35
C SER A 87 7.73 10.07 8.31
N PHE A 88 7.51 8.78 8.56
CA PHE A 88 6.21 8.14 8.33
C PHE A 88 5.53 7.71 9.63
N TRP A 89 4.21 7.84 9.66
CA TRP A 89 3.38 7.20 10.67
C TRP A 89 3.50 5.69 10.56
N ARG A 90 3.26 4.97 11.65
CA ARG A 90 3.36 3.51 11.68
C ARG A 90 2.10 2.84 12.19
N ILE A 91 1.74 1.74 11.56
CA ILE A 91 0.84 0.73 12.10
C ILE A 91 1.68 -0.13 13.06
N PRO A 92 1.42 -0.12 14.38
CA PRO A 92 2.22 -0.88 15.34
C PRO A 92 2.13 -2.40 15.14
N ALA A 93 3.19 -3.12 15.52
CA ALA A 93 3.20 -4.59 15.51
C ALA A 93 2.15 -5.19 16.46
N ALA A 94 1.85 -4.49 17.56
CA ALA A 94 0.89 -4.94 18.58
C ALA A 94 -0.57 -5.00 18.10
N LEU A 95 -0.93 -4.32 16.99
CA LEU A 95 -2.30 -4.37 16.45
C LEU A 95 -2.55 -5.71 15.74
N THR A 96 -3.37 -6.58 16.31
CA THR A 96 -3.72 -7.86 15.69
C THR A 96 -4.48 -7.67 14.37
N PRO A 97 -4.48 -8.67 13.46
CA PRO A 97 -5.29 -8.63 12.24
C PRO A 97 -6.77 -8.31 12.49
N GLN A 98 -7.36 -8.89 13.56
CA GLN A 98 -8.73 -8.63 13.95
C GLN A 98 -8.96 -7.17 14.36
N GLN A 99 -8.05 -6.59 15.15
CA GLN A 99 -8.12 -5.17 15.53
C GLN A 99 -7.98 -4.27 14.30
N LEU A 100 -7.04 -4.55 13.40
CA LEU A 100 -6.84 -3.79 12.16
C LEU A 100 -8.12 -3.78 11.30
N ARG A 101 -8.80 -4.92 11.16
CA ARG A 101 -10.08 -4.99 10.45
C ARG A 101 -11.19 -4.21 11.13
N ARG A 102 -11.28 -4.28 12.46
CA ARG A 102 -12.28 -3.53 13.23
C ARG A 102 -12.09 -2.03 13.08
N VAL A 103 -10.85 -1.57 13.18
CA VAL A 103 -10.46 -0.16 13.00
C VAL A 103 -10.70 0.29 11.55
N ALA A 104 -10.41 -0.56 10.55
CA ALA A 104 -10.74 -0.25 9.16
C ALA A 104 -12.25 -0.14 8.94
N ALA A 105 -13.05 -0.98 9.59
CA ALA A 105 -14.51 -0.95 9.48
C ALA A 105 -15.14 0.29 10.15
N SER A 106 -14.55 0.81 11.23
CA SER A 106 -15.09 2.01 11.91
C SER A 106 -14.91 3.29 11.11
N ILE A 107 -13.94 3.34 10.18
CA ILE A 107 -13.69 4.49 9.29
C ILE A 107 -14.23 4.29 7.87
N ALA A 108 -14.64 3.07 7.53
CA ALA A 108 -15.20 2.76 6.23
C ALA A 108 -16.50 3.54 6.02
N HIS A 109 -16.59 4.24 4.88
CA HIS A 109 -17.83 4.89 4.51
C HIS A 109 -18.86 3.84 4.10
N ARG A 110 -19.86 3.63 4.95
CA ARG A 110 -21.04 2.84 4.59
C ARG A 110 -22.00 3.74 3.81
N GLY A 111 -21.69 3.97 2.54
CA GLY A 111 -22.67 4.51 1.60
C GLY A 111 -23.90 3.60 1.57
N PRO A 112 -25.07 4.06 1.06
CA PRO A 112 -26.15 3.13 0.75
C PRO A 112 -25.54 2.05 -0.15
N SER A 113 -25.51 0.81 0.34
CA SER A 113 -24.92 -0.35 -0.31
C SER A 113 -25.46 -0.45 -1.74
N GLY A 114 -24.74 0.14 -2.70
CA GLY A 114 -24.89 -0.19 -4.10
C GLY A 114 -24.48 -1.63 -4.22
N SER A 115 -25.46 -2.48 -4.55
CA SER A 115 -25.26 -3.86 -4.97
C SER A 115 -24.05 -3.98 -5.90
N PRO A 116 -23.37 -5.14 -5.97
CA PRO A 116 -22.42 -5.40 -7.04
C PRO A 116 -23.14 -5.13 -8.36
N GLN A 117 -22.76 -4.07 -9.09
CA GLN A 117 -23.15 -3.96 -10.47
C GLN A 117 -22.49 -5.14 -11.17
N ASP A 118 -23.34 -6.08 -11.55
CA ASP A 118 -23.10 -7.00 -12.64
C ASP A 118 -22.35 -6.23 -13.76
N PRO A 119 -21.25 -6.79 -14.32
CA PRO A 119 -20.57 -6.13 -15.42
C PRO A 119 -21.61 -5.86 -16.53
N PRO A 120 -21.63 -4.66 -17.14
CA PRO A 120 -22.56 -4.40 -18.23
C PRO A 120 -22.35 -5.46 -19.31
N GLU A 121 -23.41 -6.22 -19.61
CA GLU A 121 -23.42 -7.16 -20.74
C GLU A 121 -22.88 -6.42 -21.98
N PRO A 122 -21.93 -7.03 -22.72
CA PRO A 122 -21.45 -6.43 -23.95
C PRO A 122 -22.64 -6.22 -24.90
N PRO A 123 -22.69 -5.10 -25.64
CA PRO A 123 -23.79 -4.83 -26.56
C PRO A 123 -23.89 -5.99 -27.56
N SER A 124 -25.07 -6.62 -27.62
CA SER A 124 -25.36 -7.66 -28.60
C SER A 124 -25.09 -7.12 -30.00
N CYS A 125 -24.08 -7.68 -30.66
CA CYS A 125 -23.80 -7.42 -32.07
C CYS A 125 -25.06 -7.78 -32.89
N PRO A 126 -25.52 -6.93 -33.81
CA PRO A 126 -26.66 -7.25 -34.66
C PRO A 126 -26.36 -8.50 -35.51
N GLN A 127 -27.25 -9.47 -35.40
CA GLN A 127 -27.26 -10.76 -36.08
C GLN A 127 -27.42 -10.57 -37.59
N ASP A 128 -26.38 -10.87 -38.36
CA ASP A 128 -26.46 -11.04 -39.82
C ASP A 128 -26.81 -12.50 -40.14
N PRO A 129 -27.87 -12.79 -40.92
CA PRO A 129 -28.22 -14.15 -41.27
C PRO A 129 -27.34 -14.68 -42.42
N ALA A 130 -26.58 -15.74 -42.13
CA ALA A 130 -25.94 -16.59 -43.14
C ALA A 130 -26.97 -17.13 -44.14
N PRO A 131 -26.52 -17.51 -45.36
CA PRO A 131 -26.42 -18.95 -45.56
C PRO A 131 -25.27 -19.45 -46.48
N ALA A 132 -24.98 -20.73 -46.27
CA ALA A 132 -24.53 -21.76 -47.22
C ALA A 132 -23.01 -21.94 -47.47
N GLU A 133 -22.50 -23.04 -46.92
CA GLU A 133 -21.30 -23.81 -47.29
C GLU A 133 -21.35 -24.35 -48.75
N PRO A 134 -20.22 -24.71 -49.42
CA PRO A 134 -19.47 -25.95 -49.14
C PRO A 134 -17.92 -25.88 -49.24
N LEU A 135 -17.27 -26.74 -48.44
CA LEU A 135 -15.84 -27.13 -48.47
C LEU A 135 -15.45 -27.79 -49.82
N PRO A 136 -14.16 -27.89 -50.21
CA PRO A 136 -13.34 -29.00 -49.69
C PRO A 136 -11.81 -28.79 -49.58
N ALA A 137 -11.24 -29.58 -48.66
CA ALA A 137 -9.99 -30.34 -48.72
C ALA A 137 -8.65 -29.68 -49.14
N GLY A 138 -7.68 -29.88 -48.24
CA GLY A 138 -6.32 -30.24 -48.63
C GLY A 138 -5.29 -29.16 -48.39
N LEU A 139 -4.37 -29.41 -47.45
CA LEU A 139 -2.94 -29.59 -47.68
C LEU A 139 -2.23 -29.39 -46.34
N GLY A 140 -1.51 -30.43 -45.92
CA GLY A 140 -0.60 -30.33 -44.80
C GLY A 140 0.49 -29.30 -45.09
N SER A 141 0.92 -28.60 -44.05
CA SER A 141 2.21 -27.92 -44.05
C SER A 141 2.75 -28.02 -42.62
N ASP A 142 3.60 -29.03 -42.43
CA ASP A 142 4.61 -29.04 -41.39
C ASP A 142 5.47 -27.78 -41.60
N SER A 143 5.55 -26.92 -40.60
CA SER A 143 6.45 -25.76 -40.61
C SER A 143 7.08 -25.64 -39.24
N ASP A 144 8.17 -26.40 -39.08
CA ASP A 144 9.27 -26.17 -38.16
C ASP A 144 9.64 -24.67 -38.11
N SER A 145 9.71 -24.10 -36.90
CA SER A 145 10.25 -22.76 -36.69
C SER A 145 10.89 -22.70 -35.30
N GLU A 146 12.19 -22.98 -35.34
CA GLU A 146 13.30 -22.58 -34.48
C GLU A 146 13.00 -21.87 -33.15
N GLU A 147 13.52 -22.47 -32.07
CA GLU A 147 13.71 -21.81 -30.78
C GLU A 147 14.62 -20.58 -30.91
N PRO A 148 14.28 -19.43 -30.32
CA PRO A 148 15.17 -18.28 -30.29
C PRO A 148 16.34 -18.51 -29.32
N VAL A 149 17.55 -18.41 -29.87
CA VAL A 149 18.82 -18.40 -29.14
C VAL A 149 18.84 -17.32 -28.03
N PRO A 150 19.31 -17.64 -26.81
CA PRO A 150 19.41 -16.65 -25.74
C PRO A 150 20.53 -15.65 -26.03
N VAL A 151 20.17 -14.37 -26.11
CA VAL A 151 21.11 -13.25 -26.10
C VAL A 151 21.83 -13.17 -24.74
N PRO A 152 23.16 -13.05 -24.69
CA PRO A 152 23.87 -12.94 -23.43
C PRO A 152 23.62 -11.56 -22.80
N VAL A 153 22.98 -11.56 -21.63
CA VAL A 153 22.87 -10.39 -20.76
C VAL A 153 24.26 -9.94 -20.29
N PRO A 154 24.60 -8.64 -20.36
CA PRO A 154 25.87 -8.15 -19.85
C PRO A 154 25.86 -8.23 -18.32
N VAL A 155 26.81 -9.01 -17.79
CA VAL A 155 27.06 -9.15 -16.36
C VAL A 155 27.58 -7.81 -15.82
N PRO A 156 27.01 -7.24 -14.74
CA PRO A 156 27.58 -6.04 -14.14
C PRO A 156 28.92 -6.36 -13.48
N SER A 157 29.97 -5.61 -13.87
CA SER A 157 31.30 -5.70 -13.27
C SER A 157 31.27 -5.40 -11.76
N PRO A 158 32.06 -6.11 -10.93
CA PRO A 158 32.15 -5.84 -9.51
C PRO A 158 32.84 -4.49 -9.27
N VAL A 159 32.15 -3.60 -8.56
CA VAL A 159 32.72 -2.32 -8.11
C VAL A 159 33.74 -2.60 -7.00
N GLN A 160 34.98 -2.14 -7.18
CA GLN A 160 35.99 -2.28 -6.14
C GLN A 160 35.71 -1.32 -4.96
N PRO A 161 35.88 -1.75 -3.70
CA PRO A 161 35.70 -0.87 -2.55
C PRO A 161 36.81 0.19 -2.50
N ARG A 162 36.40 1.46 -2.43
CA ARG A 162 37.31 2.60 -2.25
C ARG A 162 37.90 2.58 -0.83
N PRO A 163 39.20 2.86 -0.65
CA PRO A 163 39.79 2.92 0.68
C PRO A 163 39.21 4.08 1.49
N LYS A 164 38.78 3.76 2.72
CA LYS A 164 38.28 4.72 3.71
C LYS A 164 39.40 5.69 4.09
N ARG A 165 39.20 6.98 3.80
CA ARG A 165 40.05 8.05 4.38
C ARG A 165 39.77 8.11 5.89
N ARG A 166 40.73 7.61 6.66
CA ARG A 166 40.84 7.78 8.11
C ARG A 166 40.91 9.28 8.41
N ARG A 167 39.95 9.79 9.18
CA ARG A 167 39.91 11.17 9.65
C ARG A 167 40.66 11.20 10.98
N GLU A 168 41.89 11.69 10.95
CA GLU A 168 42.67 11.96 12.17
C GLU A 168 42.00 13.14 12.88
N LEU A 169 41.64 12.96 14.15
CA LEU A 169 41.20 14.05 15.03
C LEU A 169 42.46 14.75 15.52
N ALA A 170 42.66 16.01 15.13
CA ALA A 170 43.60 16.89 15.81
C ALA A 170 42.92 17.35 17.11
N SER A 171 43.45 16.90 18.23
CA SER A 171 43.20 17.48 19.55
C SER A 171 44.04 18.76 19.66
N GLU A 172 43.37 19.91 19.74
CA GLU A 172 43.97 21.18 20.11
C GLU A 172 43.79 21.36 21.62
N ASP A 173 44.92 21.53 22.31
CA ASP A 173 45.09 21.96 23.69
C ASP A 173 44.25 23.22 24.00
N GLU A 174 43.59 23.21 25.16
CA GLU A 174 43.23 24.45 25.86
C GLU A 174 44.05 24.52 27.15
N ASP A 175 44.86 25.56 27.22
CA ASP A 175 45.63 26.06 28.36
C ASP A 175 44.81 26.17 29.65
N GLU A 176 45.41 25.80 30.79
CA GLU A 176 45.03 26.35 32.11
C GLU A 176 46.29 26.53 32.99
N ASP A 177 46.56 27.82 33.26
CA ASP A 177 47.41 28.51 34.28
C ASP A 177 48.81 27.99 34.67
#